data_AF-A0A3C0PLN5-F1
#
_entry.id   AF-A0A3C0PLN5-F1
#
_cell.length_a   1.000
_cell.length_b   1.000
_cell.length_c   1.000
_cell.angle_alpha   90.00
_cell.angle_beta   90.00
_cell.angle_gamma   90.00
#
_symmetry.space_group_name_H-M   'P 1'
#
loop_
_entity.id
_entity.type
_entity.pdbx_description
1 polymer ?
#
loop_
_entity_poly.entity_id
_entity_poly.type
_entity_poly.pdbx_seq_one_letter_code
_entity_poly.pdbx_strand_id
1 'polypeptide(L)'
;NNDYEQRHLETLDRDLGRFSALERATSYANRPLMGLGVSLVFIVLAGLIAFYLFGNTGNTVVVVIAAGLGAYMALNIGANDVANNMGPAVGANALTMGGAIAIAAIFESAGALLAGGDVVSTIAKGIIAPESMQTAAIFIWAMLAALFSAALWVNLATWIGAPVSTTHSVVGGVMGAGIAAAGFAAVNWPTMYKIAASWVISPILGGVVAALFLWFIKSCIVYQD
;
A
#
# COMPACT_ATOMS: atom_id res chain seq x y z
N ASN A 1 -63.11 -4.60 4.37
CA ASN A 1 -61.97 -4.58 3.42
C ASN A 1 -60.63 -4.31 4.11
N ASN A 2 -60.59 -3.60 5.24
CA ASN A 2 -59.36 -3.24 5.96
C ASN A 2 -58.58 -4.42 6.57
N ASP A 3 -59.25 -5.52 6.96
CA ASP A 3 -58.58 -6.68 7.56
C ASP A 3 -57.61 -7.42 6.61
N TYR A 4 -57.92 -7.42 5.31
CA TYR A 4 -57.03 -8.02 4.30
C TYR A 4 -55.77 -7.18 4.08
N GLU A 5 -55.90 -5.85 4.17
CA GLU A 5 -54.82 -4.90 4.01
C GLU A 5 -53.87 -4.92 5.21
N GLN A 6 -54.39 -4.98 6.45
CA GLN A 6 -53.58 -5.13 7.66
C GLN A 6 -52.78 -6.43 7.69
N ARG A 7 -53.40 -7.57 7.33
CA ARG A 7 -52.69 -8.85 7.24
C ARG A 7 -51.60 -8.84 6.18
N HIS A 8 -51.83 -8.17 5.05
CA HIS A 8 -50.84 -8.05 3.99
C HIS A 8 -49.62 -7.22 4.43
N LEU A 9 -49.85 -6.10 5.13
CA LEU A 9 -48.79 -5.27 5.68
C LEU A 9 -47.97 -6.00 6.75
N GLU A 10 -48.60 -6.76 7.65
CA GLU A 10 -47.88 -7.60 8.61
C GLU A 10 -47.03 -8.69 7.95
N THR A 11 -47.52 -9.30 6.87
CA THR A 11 -46.71 -10.27 6.12
C THR A 11 -45.53 -9.62 5.41
N LEU A 12 -45.73 -8.42 4.85
CA LEU A 12 -44.68 -7.68 4.16
C LEU A 12 -43.58 -7.22 5.14
N ASP A 13 -43.95 -6.71 6.32
CA ASP A 13 -43.00 -6.30 7.36
C ASP A 13 -42.17 -7.48 7.89
N ARG A 14 -42.79 -8.64 8.07
CA ARG A 14 -42.09 -9.86 8.50
C ARG A 14 -41.10 -10.33 7.43
N ASP A 15 -41.46 -10.27 6.16
CA ASP A 15 -40.59 -10.68 5.07
C ASP A 15 -39.47 -9.65 4.83
N LEU A 16 -39.75 -8.34 4.92
CA LEU A 16 -38.75 -7.27 4.91
C LEU A 16 -37.76 -7.42 6.07
N GLY A 17 -38.23 -7.78 7.26
CA GLY A 17 -37.38 -8.08 8.42
C GLY A 17 -36.48 -9.29 8.18
N ARG A 18 -36.97 -10.34 7.49
CA ARG A 18 -36.17 -11.50 7.08
C ARG A 18 -35.14 -11.16 6.02
N PHE A 19 -35.50 -10.35 5.01
CA PHE A 19 -34.58 -9.87 4.00
C PHE A 19 -33.49 -8.96 4.59
N SER A 20 -33.86 -8.04 5.48
CA SER A 20 -32.94 -7.19 6.24
C SER A 20 -31.99 -8.01 7.13
N ALA A 21 -32.50 -9.03 7.82
CA ALA A 21 -31.67 -9.93 8.62
C ALA A 21 -30.73 -10.78 7.75
N LEU A 22 -31.19 -11.27 6.60
CA LEU A 22 -30.38 -11.96 5.60
C LEU A 22 -29.30 -11.05 5.00
N GLU A 23 -29.64 -9.81 4.68
CA GLU A 23 -28.70 -8.81 4.16
C GLU A 23 -27.64 -8.44 5.18
N ARG A 24 -28.03 -8.25 6.46
CA ARG A 24 -27.09 -8.06 7.57
C ARG A 24 -26.20 -9.29 7.76
N ALA A 25 -26.75 -10.49 7.83
CA ALA A 25 -25.98 -11.72 7.96
C ALA A 25 -25.00 -11.93 6.80
N THR A 26 -25.46 -11.67 5.57
CA THR A 26 -24.66 -11.75 4.34
C THR A 26 -23.57 -10.69 4.32
N SER A 27 -23.86 -9.45 4.74
CA SER A 27 -22.86 -8.39 4.81
C SER A 27 -21.81 -8.62 5.89
N TYR A 28 -22.15 -9.22 7.04
CA TYR A 28 -21.15 -9.64 8.03
C TYR A 28 -20.25 -10.77 7.51
N ALA A 29 -20.81 -11.76 6.82
CA ALA A 29 -20.03 -12.84 6.20
C ALA A 29 -19.18 -12.37 5.00
N ASN A 30 -19.68 -11.40 4.22
CA ASN A 30 -19.02 -10.90 3.02
C ASN A 30 -18.03 -9.76 3.27
N ARG A 31 -18.03 -9.11 4.44
CA ARG A 31 -17.10 -8.02 4.77
C ARG A 31 -15.62 -8.32 4.44
N PRO A 32 -15.04 -9.47 4.83
CA PRO A 32 -13.67 -9.81 4.43
C PRO A 32 -13.53 -10.17 2.94
N LEU A 33 -14.57 -10.77 2.34
CA LEU A 33 -14.58 -11.13 0.92
C LEU A 33 -14.66 -9.92 -0.01
N MET A 34 -15.31 -8.84 0.41
CA MET A 34 -15.40 -7.61 -0.39
C MET A 34 -14.03 -6.95 -0.58
N GLY A 35 -13.19 -6.91 0.47
CA GLY A 35 -11.83 -6.37 0.37
C GLY A 35 -10.96 -7.17 -0.62
N LEU A 36 -11.08 -8.49 -0.60
CA LEU A 36 -10.38 -9.38 -1.54
C LEU A 36 -10.90 -9.20 -2.98
N GLY A 37 -12.22 -9.09 -3.16
CA GLY A 37 -12.84 -8.89 -4.47
C GLY A 37 -12.40 -7.59 -5.13
N VAL A 38 -12.46 -6.47 -4.41
CA VAL A 38 -12.01 -5.16 -4.93
C VAL A 38 -10.52 -5.17 -5.25
N SER A 39 -9.70 -5.77 -4.38
CA SER A 39 -8.26 -5.92 -4.61
C SER A 39 -7.96 -6.72 -5.88
N LEU A 40 -8.66 -7.82 -6.10
CA LEU A 40 -8.48 -8.67 -7.28
C LEU A 40 -8.89 -7.93 -8.56
N VAL A 41 -10.01 -7.20 -8.53
CA VAL A 41 -10.43 -6.35 -9.64
C VAL A 41 -9.37 -5.30 -9.97
N PHE A 42 -8.80 -4.63 -8.96
CA PHE A 42 -7.73 -3.65 -9.16
C PHE A 42 -6.48 -4.27 -9.82
N ILE A 43 -6.06 -5.45 -9.35
CA ILE A 43 -4.90 -6.18 -9.92
C ILE A 43 -5.17 -6.58 -11.37
N VAL A 44 -6.36 -7.13 -11.67
CA VAL A 44 -6.74 -7.52 -13.03
C VAL A 44 -6.79 -6.31 -13.95
N LEU A 45 -7.39 -5.20 -13.49
CA LEU A 45 -7.43 -3.96 -14.26
C LEU A 45 -6.03 -3.42 -14.55
N ALA A 46 -5.13 -3.41 -13.57
CA ALA A 46 -3.74 -3.00 -13.77
C ALA A 46 -3.04 -3.88 -14.83
N GLY A 47 -3.25 -5.20 -14.77
CA GLY A 47 -2.74 -6.14 -15.77
C GLY A 47 -3.32 -5.90 -17.18
N LEU A 48 -4.62 -5.66 -17.29
CA LEU A 48 -5.29 -5.35 -18.56
C LEU A 48 -4.83 -4.03 -19.15
N ILE A 49 -4.64 -3.00 -18.33
CA ILE A 49 -4.08 -1.71 -18.75
C ILE A 49 -2.65 -1.91 -19.27
N ALA A 50 -1.82 -2.66 -18.53
CA ALA A 50 -0.46 -2.97 -18.97
C ALA A 50 -0.45 -3.76 -20.30
N PHE A 51 -1.35 -4.72 -20.46
CA PHE A 51 -1.52 -5.45 -21.71
C PHE A 51 -1.91 -4.52 -22.86
N TYR A 52 -2.87 -3.62 -22.64
CA TYR A 52 -3.33 -2.68 -23.66
C TYR A 52 -2.21 -1.69 -24.09
N LEU A 53 -1.43 -1.20 -23.14
CA LEU A 53 -0.37 -0.22 -23.40
C LEU A 53 0.91 -0.84 -23.99
N PHE A 54 1.26 -2.07 -23.57
CA PHE A 54 2.54 -2.72 -23.92
C PHE A 54 2.38 -4.02 -24.72
N GLY A 55 1.18 -4.30 -25.25
CA GLY A 55 0.81 -5.54 -25.92
C GLY A 55 1.58 -5.88 -27.20
N ASN A 56 2.26 -4.89 -27.78
CA ASN A 56 3.03 -5.04 -29.02
C ASN A 56 4.53 -5.25 -28.80
N THR A 57 4.98 -5.47 -27.55
CA THR A 57 6.40 -5.67 -27.22
C THR A 57 6.73 -7.15 -26.98
N GLY A 58 7.96 -7.58 -27.28
CA GLY A 58 8.38 -8.99 -27.07
C GLY A 58 8.29 -9.49 -25.62
N ASN A 59 8.15 -8.58 -24.65
CA ASN A 59 8.10 -8.88 -23.21
C ASN A 59 6.72 -8.62 -22.57
N THR A 60 5.64 -8.58 -23.36
CA THR A 60 4.28 -8.26 -22.86
C THR A 60 3.88 -9.08 -21.63
N VAL A 61 4.12 -10.39 -21.65
CA VAL A 61 3.73 -11.28 -20.52
C VAL A 61 4.41 -10.84 -19.22
N VAL A 62 5.69 -10.50 -19.28
CA VAL A 62 6.48 -10.08 -18.14
C VAL A 62 5.99 -8.74 -17.60
N VAL A 63 5.65 -7.79 -18.49
CA VAL A 63 5.11 -6.49 -18.10
C VAL A 63 3.74 -6.62 -17.43
N VAL A 64 2.87 -7.50 -17.93
CA VAL A 64 1.55 -7.77 -17.33
C VAL A 64 1.69 -8.37 -15.94
N ILE A 65 2.61 -9.34 -15.77
CA ILE A 65 2.92 -9.92 -14.45
C ILE A 65 3.48 -8.85 -13.51
N ALA A 66 4.43 -8.03 -13.99
CA ALA A 66 5.01 -6.95 -13.20
C ALA A 66 3.95 -5.93 -12.75
N ALA A 67 3.01 -5.57 -13.63
CA ALA A 67 1.91 -4.68 -13.30
C ALA A 67 0.96 -5.29 -12.26
N GLY A 68 0.63 -6.58 -12.39
CA GLY A 68 -0.19 -7.27 -11.41
C GLY A 68 0.47 -7.36 -10.03
N LEU A 69 1.77 -7.70 -9.98
CA LEU A 69 2.54 -7.72 -8.74
C LEU A 69 2.73 -6.33 -8.15
N GLY A 70 2.93 -5.31 -8.99
CA GLY A 70 3.03 -3.91 -8.58
C GLY A 70 1.72 -3.41 -7.99
N ALA A 71 0.59 -3.75 -8.60
CA ALA A 71 -0.74 -3.45 -8.07
C ALA A 71 -0.99 -4.15 -6.72
N TYR A 72 -0.58 -5.42 -6.60
CA TYR A 72 -0.64 -6.14 -5.33
C TYR A 72 0.20 -5.46 -4.24
N MET A 73 1.44 -5.07 -4.56
CA MET A 73 2.29 -4.32 -3.64
C MET A 73 1.67 -2.96 -3.27
N ALA A 74 1.11 -2.22 -4.24
CA ALA A 74 0.48 -0.92 -4.00
C ALA A 74 -0.70 -1.02 -3.03
N LEU A 75 -1.53 -2.07 -3.14
CA LEU A 75 -2.60 -2.34 -2.19
C LEU A 75 -2.05 -2.60 -0.78
N ASN A 76 -0.97 -3.37 -0.67
CA ASN A 76 -0.33 -3.65 0.62
C ASN A 76 0.30 -2.40 1.25
N ILE A 77 0.90 -1.52 0.44
CA ILE A 77 1.41 -0.23 0.88
C ILE A 77 0.26 0.62 1.41
N GLY A 78 -0.81 0.79 0.65
CA GLY A 78 -1.96 1.58 1.07
C GLY A 78 -2.59 1.07 2.38
N ALA A 79 -2.71 -0.25 2.53
CA ALA A 79 -3.24 -0.87 3.73
C ALA A 79 -2.34 -0.71 4.96
N ASN A 80 -1.02 -0.71 4.78
CA ASN A 80 -0.05 -0.55 5.88
C ASN A 80 0.13 0.93 6.26
N ASP A 81 0.29 1.80 5.27
CA ASP A 81 0.80 3.16 5.47
C ASP A 81 -0.30 4.20 5.74
N VAL A 82 -1.58 3.93 5.43
CA VAL A 82 -2.69 4.86 5.75
C VAL A 82 -2.84 5.11 7.26
N ALA A 83 -2.43 4.16 8.10
CA ALA A 83 -2.43 4.35 9.54
C ALA A 83 -1.39 5.40 9.98
N ASN A 84 -0.31 5.59 9.22
CA ASN A 84 0.82 6.45 9.61
C ASN A 84 0.47 7.94 9.52
N ASN A 85 -0.32 8.35 8.52
CA ASN A 85 -0.68 9.76 8.27
C ASN A 85 -2.07 10.12 8.83
N MET A 86 -3.06 9.23 8.71
CA MET A 86 -4.44 9.50 9.15
C MET A 86 -4.69 9.07 10.60
N GLY A 87 -3.83 8.21 11.17
CA GLY A 87 -3.96 7.70 12.54
C GLY A 87 -4.15 8.79 13.59
N PRO A 88 -3.31 9.86 13.63
CA PRO A 88 -3.49 10.95 14.57
C PRO A 88 -4.81 11.70 14.42
N ALA A 89 -5.26 11.98 13.19
CA ALA A 89 -6.48 12.74 12.94
C ALA A 89 -7.76 11.96 13.28
N VAL A 90 -7.78 10.66 12.94
CA VAL A 90 -8.89 9.76 13.31
C VAL A 90 -8.88 9.47 14.81
N GLY A 91 -7.70 9.22 15.39
CA GLY A 91 -7.53 8.95 16.82
C GLY A 91 -7.89 10.13 17.73
N ALA A 92 -7.69 11.37 17.24
CA ALA A 92 -8.13 12.59 17.92
C ALA A 92 -9.63 12.91 17.72
N ASN A 93 -10.39 12.05 17.04
CA ASN A 93 -11.77 12.29 16.62
C ASN A 93 -11.96 13.57 15.76
N ALA A 94 -10.90 14.03 15.10
CA ALA A 94 -10.98 15.18 14.20
C ALA A 94 -11.55 14.79 12.82
N LEU A 95 -11.36 13.54 12.40
CA LEU A 95 -11.86 12.99 11.13
C LEU A 95 -12.52 11.62 11.34
N THR A 96 -13.54 11.33 10.52
CA THR A 96 -14.11 9.98 10.43
C THR A 96 -13.20 9.08 9.62
N MET A 97 -13.28 7.76 9.84
CA MET A 97 -12.51 6.77 9.07
C MET A 97 -12.77 6.89 7.56
N GLY A 98 -14.03 7.10 7.15
CA GLY A 98 -14.37 7.27 5.73
C GLY A 98 -13.77 8.55 5.12
N GLY A 99 -13.80 9.66 5.86
CA GLY A 99 -13.17 10.92 5.42
C GLY A 99 -11.64 10.79 5.31
N ALA A 100 -11.01 10.13 6.27
CA ALA A 100 -9.58 9.85 6.25
C ALA A 100 -9.16 9.02 5.03
N ILE A 101 -9.90 7.95 4.72
CA ILE A 101 -9.62 7.11 3.53
C ILE A 101 -9.76 7.91 2.24
N ALA A 102 -10.79 8.77 2.12
CA ALA A 102 -10.99 9.59 0.93
C ALA A 102 -9.86 10.60 0.71
N ILE A 103 -9.41 11.26 1.78
CA ILE A 103 -8.26 12.18 1.74
C ILE A 103 -6.99 11.42 1.38
N ALA A 104 -6.71 10.30 2.06
CA ALA A 104 -5.54 9.48 1.78
C ALA A 104 -5.50 9.03 0.32
N ALA A 105 -6.62 8.52 -0.22
CA ALA A 105 -6.69 8.08 -1.61
C ALA A 105 -6.29 9.19 -2.61
N ILE A 106 -6.70 10.44 -2.37
CA ILE A 106 -6.36 11.56 -3.26
C ILE A 106 -4.91 11.98 -3.09
N PHE A 107 -4.50 12.25 -1.84
CA PHE A 107 -3.19 12.87 -1.58
C PHE A 107 -2.03 11.88 -1.66
N GLU A 108 -2.21 10.62 -1.26
CA GLU A 108 -1.18 9.57 -1.45
C GLU A 108 -0.97 9.29 -2.94
N SER A 109 -2.05 9.18 -3.73
CA SER A 109 -1.95 8.99 -5.17
C SER A 109 -1.28 10.18 -5.85
N ALA A 110 -1.64 11.41 -5.46
CA ALA A 110 -1.01 12.62 -5.98
C ALA A 110 0.48 12.68 -5.60
N GLY A 111 0.84 12.37 -4.36
CA GLY A 111 2.23 12.33 -3.90
C GLY A 111 3.07 11.31 -4.67
N ALA A 112 2.53 10.10 -4.90
CA ALA A 112 3.18 9.07 -5.69
C ALA A 112 3.47 9.53 -7.13
N LEU A 113 2.54 10.25 -7.76
CA LEU A 113 2.68 10.74 -9.13
C LEU A 113 3.60 11.97 -9.24
N LEU A 114 3.55 12.89 -8.27
CA LEU A 114 4.26 14.17 -8.32
C LEU A 114 5.69 14.09 -7.77
N ALA A 115 5.93 13.26 -6.76
CA ALA A 115 7.19 13.22 -6.01
C ALA A 115 7.82 11.81 -5.91
N GLY A 116 7.17 10.77 -6.43
CA GLY A 116 7.66 9.38 -6.32
C GLY A 116 8.83 9.03 -7.24
N GLY A 117 9.10 9.83 -8.28
CA GLY A 117 10.04 9.49 -9.35
C GLY A 117 11.47 9.20 -8.88
N ASP A 118 12.00 10.00 -7.95
CA ASP A 118 13.38 9.86 -7.47
C ASP A 118 13.57 8.57 -6.66
N VAL A 119 12.57 8.19 -5.86
CA VAL A 119 12.59 6.95 -5.06
C VAL A 119 12.48 5.74 -5.98
N VAL A 120 11.58 5.79 -6.97
CA VAL A 120 11.44 4.73 -7.98
C VAL A 120 12.75 4.55 -8.75
N SER A 121 13.40 5.64 -9.17
CA SER A 121 14.71 5.60 -9.85
C SER A 121 15.79 4.97 -8.95
N THR A 122 15.81 5.33 -7.67
CA THR A 122 16.77 4.77 -6.70
C THR A 122 16.57 3.26 -6.52
N ILE A 123 15.32 2.79 -6.41
CA ILE A 123 15.03 1.36 -6.26
C ILE A 123 15.32 0.60 -7.56
N ALA A 124 14.93 1.17 -8.71
CA ALA A 124 15.03 0.49 -10.00
C ALA A 124 16.47 0.28 -10.49
N LYS A 125 17.40 1.17 -10.16
CA LYS A 125 18.80 1.08 -10.63
C LYS A 125 19.87 1.50 -9.63
N GLY A 126 19.50 2.15 -8.53
CA GLY A 126 20.45 2.69 -7.56
C GLY A 126 21.03 1.64 -6.61
N ILE A 127 20.29 0.55 -6.35
CA ILE A 127 20.69 -0.54 -5.44
C ILE A 127 21.39 -1.68 -6.19
N ILE A 128 20.74 -2.19 -7.23
CA ILE A 128 21.27 -3.18 -8.18
C ILE A 128 21.15 -2.56 -9.57
N ALA A 129 22.26 -2.51 -10.30
CA ALA A 129 22.31 -1.96 -11.63
C ALA A 129 22.13 -3.10 -12.67
N PRO A 130 21.39 -2.91 -13.77
CA PRO A 130 21.25 -3.93 -14.82
C PRO A 130 22.60 -4.42 -15.36
N GLU A 131 23.61 -3.56 -15.37
CA GLU A 131 24.96 -3.83 -15.86
C GLU A 131 25.75 -4.75 -14.92
N SER A 132 25.34 -4.89 -13.65
CA SER A 132 25.94 -5.87 -12.73
C SER A 132 25.37 -7.28 -12.90
N MET A 133 24.40 -7.47 -13.82
CA MET A 133 23.79 -8.76 -14.14
C MET A 133 24.27 -9.28 -15.50
N GLN A 134 24.39 -10.61 -15.63
CA GLN A 134 24.86 -11.24 -16.86
C GLN A 134 23.91 -11.04 -18.04
N THR A 135 22.61 -10.90 -17.79
CA THR A 135 21.59 -10.74 -18.84
C THR A 135 20.41 -9.96 -18.29
N ALA A 136 19.76 -9.16 -19.16
CA ALA A 136 18.54 -8.42 -18.83
C ALA A 136 17.43 -9.33 -18.26
N ALA A 137 17.32 -10.57 -18.75
CA ALA A 137 16.35 -11.53 -18.23
C ALA A 137 16.57 -11.84 -16.73
N ILE A 138 17.82 -12.05 -16.31
CA ILE A 138 18.15 -12.33 -14.90
C ILE A 138 17.80 -11.13 -14.02
N PHE A 139 18.12 -9.92 -14.48
CA PHE A 139 17.76 -8.68 -13.79
C PHE A 139 16.23 -8.55 -13.62
N ILE A 140 15.46 -8.81 -14.67
CA ILE A 140 14.00 -8.74 -14.62
C ILE A 140 13.43 -9.77 -13.64
N TRP A 141 13.90 -11.02 -13.68
CA TRP A 141 13.46 -12.05 -12.75
C TRP A 141 13.83 -11.72 -11.30
N ALA A 142 15.02 -11.17 -11.05
CA ALA A 142 15.44 -10.72 -9.73
C ALA A 142 14.54 -9.60 -9.20
N MET A 143 14.21 -8.61 -10.03
CA MET A 143 13.32 -7.51 -9.65
C MET A 143 11.87 -7.97 -9.43
N LEU A 144 11.37 -8.92 -10.22
CA LEU A 144 10.07 -9.55 -9.98
C LEU A 144 10.05 -10.33 -8.66
N ALA A 145 11.09 -11.10 -8.37
CA ALA A 145 11.22 -11.83 -7.12
C ALA A 145 11.30 -10.88 -5.91
N ALA A 146 12.05 -9.78 -6.03
CA ALA A 146 12.14 -8.73 -5.03
C ALA A 146 10.77 -8.11 -4.72
N LEU A 147 10.04 -7.71 -5.76
CA LEU A 147 8.70 -7.13 -5.65
C LEU A 147 7.71 -8.11 -5.02
N PHE A 148 7.71 -9.36 -5.46
CA PHE A 148 6.81 -10.38 -4.93
C PHE A 148 7.11 -10.71 -3.46
N SER A 149 8.39 -10.87 -3.11
CA SER A 149 8.83 -11.14 -1.74
C SER A 149 8.44 -9.99 -0.80
N ALA A 150 8.70 -8.74 -1.20
CA ALA A 150 8.31 -7.57 -0.43
C ALA A 150 6.79 -7.49 -0.26
N ALA A 151 6.02 -7.73 -1.31
CA ALA A 151 4.56 -7.70 -1.24
C ALA A 151 4.01 -8.78 -0.32
N LEU A 152 4.54 -10.01 -0.38
CA LEU A 152 4.15 -11.09 0.53
C LEU A 152 4.46 -10.75 1.99
N TRP A 153 5.64 -10.22 2.25
CA TRP A 153 6.04 -9.85 3.61
C TRP A 153 5.17 -8.73 4.19
N VAL A 154 4.95 -7.65 3.42
CA VAL A 154 4.10 -6.54 3.85
C VAL A 154 2.65 -7.01 4.04
N ASN A 155 2.13 -7.86 3.15
CA ASN A 155 0.79 -8.40 3.30
C ASN A 155 0.65 -9.23 4.59
N LEU A 156 1.61 -10.11 4.86
CA LEU A 156 1.63 -10.91 6.08
C LEU A 156 1.68 -10.03 7.33
N ALA A 157 2.56 -9.02 7.35
CA ALA A 157 2.68 -8.08 8.46
C ALA A 157 1.38 -7.29 8.70
N THR A 158 0.77 -6.78 7.62
CA THR A 158 -0.52 -6.08 7.68
C THR A 158 -1.63 -7.01 8.17
N TRP A 159 -1.64 -8.29 7.76
CA TRP A 159 -2.65 -9.26 8.19
C TRP A 159 -2.60 -9.55 9.69
N ILE A 160 -1.39 -9.60 10.28
CA ILE A 160 -1.22 -9.75 11.74
C ILE A 160 -1.31 -8.42 12.50
N GLY A 161 -1.54 -7.30 11.82
CA GLY A 161 -1.65 -5.96 12.42
C GLY A 161 -0.32 -5.34 12.86
N ALA A 162 0.82 -5.84 12.36
CA ALA A 162 2.13 -5.30 12.67
C ALA A 162 2.47 -4.11 11.74
N PRO A 163 2.73 -2.91 12.27
CA PRO A 163 3.24 -1.81 11.47
C PRO A 163 4.67 -2.12 11.05
N VAL A 164 4.94 -2.13 9.75
CA VAL A 164 6.26 -2.45 9.19
C VAL A 164 6.65 -1.44 8.13
N SER A 165 7.94 -1.31 7.87
CA SER A 165 8.37 -0.41 6.81
C SER A 165 8.31 -1.08 5.44
N THR A 166 7.44 -0.56 4.58
CA THR A 166 7.32 -0.94 3.17
C THR A 166 8.62 -0.69 2.40
N THR A 167 9.28 0.45 2.65
CA THR A 167 10.57 0.80 2.04
C THR A 167 11.68 -0.18 2.39
N HIS A 168 11.84 -0.55 3.67
CA HIS A 168 12.82 -1.57 4.07
C HIS A 168 12.54 -2.93 3.40
N SER A 169 11.26 -3.28 3.28
CA SER A 169 10.84 -4.53 2.66
C SER A 169 11.22 -4.59 1.18
N VAL A 170 10.97 -3.51 0.42
CA VAL A 170 11.35 -3.43 -1.01
C VAL A 170 12.87 -3.36 -1.19
N VAL A 171 13.56 -2.50 -0.44
CA VAL A 171 15.03 -2.37 -0.52
C VAL A 171 15.71 -3.69 -0.15
N GLY A 172 15.26 -4.35 0.91
CA GLY A 172 15.73 -5.67 1.33
C GLY A 172 15.45 -6.75 0.29
N GLY A 173 14.27 -6.74 -0.32
CA GLY A 173 13.91 -7.64 -1.43
C GLY A 173 14.84 -7.47 -2.64
N VAL A 174 15.09 -6.24 -3.06
CA VAL A 174 15.99 -5.93 -4.19
C VAL A 174 17.43 -6.35 -3.90
N MET A 175 17.93 -6.00 -2.70
CA MET A 175 19.26 -6.40 -2.27
C MET A 175 19.39 -7.93 -2.19
N GLY A 176 18.44 -8.61 -1.57
CA GLY A 176 18.44 -10.07 -1.42
C GLY A 176 18.38 -10.80 -2.76
N ALA A 177 17.48 -10.38 -3.66
CA ALA A 177 17.38 -10.95 -5.00
C ALA A 177 18.66 -10.69 -5.83
N GLY A 178 19.25 -9.49 -5.70
CA GLY A 178 20.50 -9.14 -6.36
C GLY A 178 21.68 -10.00 -5.89
N ILE A 179 21.81 -10.18 -4.57
CA ILE A 179 22.84 -11.04 -3.97
C ILE A 179 22.64 -12.50 -4.39
N ALA A 180 21.40 -12.99 -4.41
CA ALA A 180 21.10 -14.35 -4.85
C ALA A 180 21.44 -14.58 -6.33
N ALA A 181 21.22 -13.58 -7.19
CA ALA A 181 21.44 -13.70 -8.63
C ALA A 181 22.90 -13.48 -9.06
N ALA A 182 23.63 -12.56 -8.41
CA ALA A 182 24.96 -12.12 -8.87
C ALA A 182 25.99 -11.91 -7.74
N GLY A 183 25.66 -12.29 -6.51
CA GLY A 183 26.54 -12.20 -5.34
C GLY A 183 26.61 -10.82 -4.70
N PHE A 184 27.35 -10.71 -3.58
CA PHE A 184 27.46 -9.48 -2.80
C PHE A 184 28.07 -8.29 -3.56
N ALA A 185 28.90 -8.57 -4.57
CA ALA A 185 29.53 -7.53 -5.38
C ALA A 185 28.54 -6.81 -6.32
N ALA A 186 27.36 -7.40 -6.58
CA ALA A 186 26.36 -6.79 -7.46
C ALA A 186 25.62 -5.61 -6.82
N VAL A 187 25.70 -5.46 -5.48
CA VAL A 187 25.08 -4.40 -4.70
C VAL A 187 25.91 -3.13 -4.75
N ASN A 188 25.27 -1.99 -5.02
CA ASN A 188 25.87 -0.68 -4.88
C ASN A 188 25.93 -0.28 -3.39
N TRP A 189 27.00 -0.70 -2.72
CA TRP A 189 27.23 -0.42 -1.30
C TRP A 189 27.27 1.08 -0.93
N PRO A 190 27.88 1.97 -1.74
CA PRO A 190 27.79 3.41 -1.51
C PRO A 190 26.35 3.94 -1.45
N THR A 191 25.47 3.51 -2.36
CA THR A 191 24.04 3.88 -2.32
C THR A 191 23.36 3.25 -1.12
N MET A 192 23.61 1.96 -0.86
CA MET A 192 23.04 1.25 0.29
C MET A 192 23.39 1.92 1.63
N TYR A 193 24.63 2.38 1.79
CA TYR A 193 25.05 3.14 2.97
C TYR A 193 24.25 4.43 3.15
N LYS A 194 24.01 5.18 2.07
CA LYS A 194 23.19 6.41 2.12
C LYS A 194 21.74 6.12 2.51
N ILE A 195 21.18 5.02 1.99
CA ILE A 195 19.83 4.56 2.34
C ILE A 195 19.78 4.15 3.81
N ALA A 196 20.73 3.34 4.28
CA ALA A 196 20.79 2.91 5.67
C ALA A 196 20.98 4.09 6.64
N ALA A 197 21.81 5.07 6.26
CA ALA A 197 21.99 6.29 7.03
C ALA A 197 20.68 7.11 7.11
N SER A 198 19.92 7.22 6.02
CA SER A 198 18.66 7.95 6.03
C SER A 198 17.61 7.31 6.94
N TRP A 199 17.60 5.98 7.07
CA TRP A 199 16.70 5.27 8.00
C TRP A 199 16.91 5.63 9.47
N VAL A 200 18.12 6.05 9.84
CA VAL A 200 18.44 6.52 11.20
C VAL A 200 18.23 8.03 11.32
N ILE A 201 18.69 8.79 10.33
CA ILE A 201 18.66 10.25 10.35
C ILE A 201 17.22 10.77 10.29
N SER A 202 16.36 10.20 9.44
CA SER A 202 14.99 10.69 9.21
C SER A 202 14.11 10.64 10.47
N PRO A 203 14.04 9.54 11.25
CA PRO A 203 13.29 9.52 12.51
C PRO A 203 13.82 10.51 13.55
N ILE A 204 15.15 10.68 13.66
CA ILE A 204 15.76 11.63 14.59
C ILE A 204 15.36 13.05 14.23
N LEU A 205 15.51 13.43 12.95
CA LEU A 205 15.11 14.75 12.47
C LEU A 205 13.61 14.98 12.65
N GLY A 206 12.77 13.99 12.35
CA GLY A 206 11.32 14.05 12.58
C GLY A 206 10.98 14.31 14.05
N GLY A 207 11.65 13.60 14.97
CA GLY A 207 11.48 13.79 16.41
C GLY A 207 11.92 15.18 16.88
N VAL A 208 13.05 15.69 16.39
CA VAL A 208 13.52 17.05 16.71
C VAL A 208 12.52 18.10 16.21
N VAL A 209 12.05 17.99 14.96
CA VAL A 209 11.07 18.93 14.40
C VAL A 209 9.76 18.87 15.20
N ALA A 210 9.26 17.68 15.52
CA ALA A 210 8.07 17.52 16.34
C ALA A 210 8.23 18.15 17.74
N ALA A 211 9.39 17.96 18.39
CA ALA A 211 9.69 18.58 19.68
C ALA A 211 9.74 20.11 19.60
N LEU A 212 10.30 20.68 18.53
CA LEU A 212 10.33 22.12 18.30
C LEU A 212 8.94 22.70 18.08
N PHE A 213 8.09 22.03 17.29
CA PHE A 213 6.68 22.45 17.12
C PHE A 213 5.92 22.39 18.45
N LEU A 214 6.10 21.33 19.24
CA LEU A 214 5.47 21.23 20.55
C LEU A 214 5.94 22.33 21.51
N TRP A 215 7.24 22.62 21.52
CA TRP A 215 7.82 23.71 22.31
C TRP A 215 7.26 25.07 21.89
N PHE A 216 7.14 25.31 20.59
CA PHE A 216 6.58 26.54 20.03
C PHE A 216 5.11 26.71 20.44
N ILE A 217 4.27 25.68 20.25
CA ILE A 217 2.85 25.73 20.63
C ILE A 217 2.71 25.99 22.13
N LYS A 218 3.50 25.31 22.97
CA LYS A 218 3.45 25.50 24.42
C LYS A 218 3.87 26.91 24.84
N SER A 219 4.99 27.40 24.32
CA SER A 219 5.56 28.68 24.76
C SER A 219 4.85 29.91 24.19
N CYS A 220 4.31 29.81 22.97
CA CYS A 220 3.71 30.95 22.26
C CYS A 220 2.18 30.93 22.22
N ILE A 221 1.51 29.85 22.61
CA ILE A 221 0.05 29.76 22.57
C ILE A 221 -0.52 29.33 23.92
N VAL A 222 -0.05 28.21 24.49
CA VAL A 222 -0.69 27.62 25.69
C VAL A 222 -0.31 28.34 26.98
N TYR A 223 0.97 28.69 27.14
CA TYR A 223 1.51 29.33 28.35
C TYR A 223 1.81 30.83 28.15
N GLN A 224 1.08 31.48 27.24
CA GLN A 224 1.04 32.94 27.20
C GLN A 224 0.04 33.39 28.27
N ASP A 225 0.53 34.03 29.33
CA ASP A 225 -0.29 34.80 30.27
C ASP A 225 -0.79 36.11 29.62
#